data_AF-A0A1Z5L841-F1
#
_entry.id   AF-A0A1Z5L841-F1
#
_cell.length_a   1.000
_cell.length_b   1.000
_cell.length_c   1.000
_cell.angle_alpha   90.00
_cell.angle_beta   90.00
_cell.angle_gamma   90.00
#
_symmetry.space_group_name_H-M   'P 1'
#
loop_
_entity.id
_entity.type
_entity.pdbx_description
1 polymer ?
#
loop_
_entity_poly.entity_id
_entity_poly.type
_entity_poly.pdbx_seq_one_letter_code
_entity_poly.pdbx_strand_id
1 'polypeptide(L)'
;MLRFGERRGLSFVLPPASNYLGHPKPFHRSMAPALANRSGYFDLLVHHARFNEQEMRHVLAPGAKFVTIVREPAELFESLYSYYDLVKQFRVSLDRVTNSSLVWVRKRLARKPLDKLGLNQMSFDLGLEPFQFNDLEAVHRFIRHLDSAFDLVL
;
A
#
# COMPACT_ATOMS: atom_id res chain seq x y z
N MET A 1 -9.49 7.37 10.43
CA MET A 1 -8.74 8.61 10.18
C MET A 1 -9.56 9.69 9.45
N LEU A 2 -10.21 9.42 8.31
CA LEU A 2 -10.96 10.45 7.56
C LEU A 2 -12.02 11.21 8.39
N ARG A 3 -12.92 10.49 9.07
CA ARG A 3 -13.91 11.10 10.00
C ARG A 3 -13.29 11.91 11.14
N PHE A 4 -12.06 11.59 11.55
CA PHE A 4 -11.37 12.34 12.60
C PHE A 4 -10.91 13.71 12.08
N GLY A 5 -10.31 13.74 10.89
CA GLY A 5 -9.83 14.98 10.28
C GLY A 5 -10.96 15.87 9.78
N GLU A 6 -12.02 15.31 9.20
CA GLU A 6 -13.21 16.07 8.77
C GLU A 6 -13.81 16.85 9.96
N ARG A 7 -14.06 16.18 11.09
CA ARG A 7 -14.61 16.80 12.30
C ARG A 7 -13.72 17.88 12.93
N ARG A 8 -12.44 17.95 12.53
CA ARG A 8 -11.46 18.92 13.04
C ARG A 8 -11.04 19.95 11.99
N GLY A 9 -11.65 19.93 10.80
CA GLY A 9 -11.28 20.83 9.70
C GLY A 9 -9.85 20.63 9.20
N LEU A 10 -9.31 19.40 9.30
CA LEU A 10 -7.97 19.08 8.80
C LEU A 10 -7.96 18.92 7.27
N SER A 11 -6.83 19.27 6.67
CA SER A 11 -6.58 19.11 5.24
C SER A 11 -6.08 17.70 4.90
N PHE A 12 -6.49 17.19 3.74
CA PHE A 12 -6.17 15.84 3.30
C PHE A 12 -5.49 15.84 1.93
N VAL A 13 -4.49 14.98 1.76
CA VAL A 13 -4.04 14.57 0.42
C VAL A 13 -5.08 13.59 -0.13
N LEU A 14 -5.80 13.99 -1.18
CA LEU A 14 -6.84 13.18 -1.83
C LEU A 14 -6.58 13.08 -3.33
N PRO A 15 -6.85 11.93 -3.96
CA PRO A 15 -6.73 11.80 -5.40
C PRO A 15 -7.86 12.59 -6.10
N PRO A 16 -7.61 13.13 -7.31
CA PRO A 16 -8.62 13.88 -8.05
C PRO A 16 -9.81 12.99 -8.49
N ALA A 17 -9.54 11.70 -8.70
CA ALA A 17 -10.53 10.66 -8.95
C ALA A 17 -9.97 9.32 -8.48
N SER A 18 -10.84 8.37 -8.17
CA SER A 18 -10.53 7.01 -7.67
C SER A 18 -10.20 6.91 -6.17
N ASN A 19 -9.88 5.69 -5.74
CA ASN A 19 -9.51 5.36 -4.38
C ASN A 19 -8.00 5.24 -4.15
N TYR A 20 -7.14 5.62 -5.10
CA TYR A 20 -5.67 5.56 -4.94
C TYR A 20 -4.98 6.87 -5.34
N LEU A 21 -3.97 7.24 -4.56
CA LEU A 21 -2.93 8.21 -4.90
C LEU A 21 -1.74 7.43 -5.48
N GLY A 22 -1.79 7.22 -6.80
CA GLY A 22 -0.84 6.36 -7.48
C GLY A 22 -1.35 4.93 -7.59
N HIS A 23 -0.43 3.96 -7.55
CA HIS A 23 -0.63 2.54 -7.88
C HIS A 23 -0.66 2.24 -9.40
N PRO A 24 0.27 1.40 -9.92
CA PRO A 24 1.31 0.66 -9.21
C PRO A 24 2.53 1.51 -8.82
N LYS A 25 2.58 2.77 -9.26
CA LYS A 25 3.70 3.68 -8.94
C LYS A 25 3.69 4.07 -7.45
N PRO A 26 4.87 4.21 -6.82
CA PRO A 26 5.00 4.86 -5.51
C PRO A 26 4.34 6.24 -5.51
N PHE A 27 3.93 6.71 -4.34
CA PHE A 27 3.46 8.07 -4.17
C PHE A 27 4.53 9.05 -4.64
N HIS A 28 4.08 10.10 -5.32
CA HIS A 28 4.91 11.23 -5.71
C HIS A 28 4.13 12.51 -5.42
N ARG A 29 4.82 13.57 -4.97
CA ARG A 29 4.17 14.82 -4.54
C ARG A 29 3.29 15.45 -5.62
N SER A 30 3.61 15.23 -6.90
CA SER A 30 2.81 15.73 -8.03
C SER A 30 1.43 15.08 -8.13
N MET A 31 1.17 14.00 -7.39
CA MET A 31 -0.15 13.39 -7.26
C MET A 31 -1.03 14.13 -6.24
N ALA A 32 -0.42 14.92 -5.35
CA ALA A 32 -1.17 15.75 -4.41
C ALA A 32 -1.74 16.97 -5.16
N PRO A 33 -3.00 17.37 -4.86
CA PRO A 33 -3.55 18.60 -5.41
C PRO A 33 -2.78 19.82 -4.88
N ALA A 34 -2.88 20.94 -5.61
CA ALA A 34 -2.31 22.19 -5.15
C ALA A 34 -2.97 22.63 -3.83
N LEU A 35 -2.15 23.02 -2.85
CA LEU A 35 -2.62 23.51 -1.57
C LEU A 35 -3.06 24.97 -1.68
N ALA A 36 -4.25 25.27 -1.15
CA ALA A 36 -4.76 26.63 -1.05
C ALA A 36 -4.34 27.33 0.27
N ASN A 37 -3.73 26.63 1.23
CA ASN A 37 -3.51 27.13 2.58
C ASN A 37 -2.15 27.86 2.74
N ARG A 38 -2.03 28.68 3.78
CA ARG A 38 -0.81 29.47 4.10
C ARG A 38 0.38 28.63 4.56
N SER A 39 0.13 27.42 5.04
CA SER A 39 1.19 26.56 5.60
C SER A 39 2.00 25.84 4.53
N GLY A 40 1.43 25.62 3.33
CA GLY A 40 2.07 24.87 2.27
C GLY A 40 2.14 23.36 2.53
N TYR A 41 1.45 22.84 3.57
CA TYR A 41 1.39 21.42 3.90
C TYR A 41 -0.06 20.89 4.07
N PHE A 42 -0.21 19.58 3.95
CA PHE A 42 -1.39 18.83 4.35
C PHE A 42 -1.22 18.25 5.76
N ASP A 43 -2.34 18.12 6.48
CA ASP A 43 -2.35 17.51 7.82
C ASP A 43 -2.37 15.97 7.76
N LEU A 44 -3.05 15.40 6.76
CA LEU A 44 -3.29 13.96 6.67
C LEU A 44 -3.09 13.41 5.25
N LEU A 45 -2.30 12.34 5.14
CA LEU A 45 -2.26 11.44 3.99
C LEU A 45 -2.67 10.06 4.49
N VAL A 46 -3.96 9.74 4.36
CA VAL A 46 -4.57 8.53 4.94
C VAL A 46 -5.43 7.77 3.92
N HIS A 47 -5.30 8.12 2.64
CA HIS A 47 -5.90 7.39 1.52
C HIS A 47 -4.90 6.36 0.97
N HIS A 48 -5.37 5.34 0.25
CA HIS A 48 -4.48 4.35 -0.37
C HIS A 48 -3.40 5.02 -1.24
N ALA A 49 -2.15 4.79 -0.89
CA ALA A 49 -0.98 5.25 -1.60
C ALA A 49 0.12 4.20 -1.40
N ARG A 50 0.96 3.99 -2.42
CA ARG A 50 2.16 3.17 -2.25
C ARG A 50 3.22 4.02 -1.55
N PHE A 51 3.75 3.55 -0.43
CA PHE A 51 4.62 4.31 0.45
C PHE A 51 5.88 4.81 -0.27
N ASN A 52 6.18 6.09 -0.03
CA ASN A 52 7.41 6.74 -0.44
C ASN A 52 7.68 7.84 0.59
N GLU A 53 8.50 7.52 1.59
CA GLU A 53 8.73 8.40 2.73
C GLU A 53 9.12 9.81 2.32
N GLN A 54 10.10 9.93 1.41
CA GLN A 54 10.63 11.21 0.97
C GLN A 54 9.54 12.08 0.35
N GLU A 55 8.80 11.53 -0.62
CA GLU A 55 7.74 12.28 -1.32
C GLU A 55 6.56 12.61 -0.39
N MET A 56 6.22 11.74 0.54
CA MET A 56 5.16 12.01 1.52
C MET A 56 5.57 13.10 2.52
N ARG A 57 6.82 13.11 2.98
CA ARG A 57 7.33 14.17 3.88
C ARG A 57 7.37 15.55 3.21
N HIS A 58 7.44 15.62 1.88
CA HIS A 58 7.40 16.89 1.16
C HIS A 58 6.01 17.55 1.12
N VAL A 59 4.94 16.78 1.29
CA VAL A 59 3.57 17.30 1.26
C VAL A 59 2.95 17.41 2.64
N LEU A 60 3.50 16.70 3.63
CA LEU A 60 3.02 16.71 5.02
C LEU A 60 3.79 17.72 5.87
N ALA A 61 3.14 18.21 6.93
CA ALA A 61 3.76 19.17 7.84
C ALA A 61 5.04 18.61 8.49
N PRO A 62 6.05 19.45 8.80
CA PRO A 62 7.22 19.04 9.55
C PRO A 62 6.83 18.33 10.86
N GLY A 63 7.44 17.18 11.12
CA GLY A 63 7.11 16.35 12.29
C GLY A 63 5.90 15.43 12.12
N ALA A 64 5.34 15.31 10.90
CA ALA A 64 4.29 14.35 10.60
C ALA A 64 4.66 12.92 11.03
N LYS A 65 3.66 12.23 11.58
CA LYS A 65 3.78 10.89 12.13
C LYS A 65 3.30 9.84 11.14
N PHE A 66 4.09 8.80 10.98
CA PHE A 66 3.82 7.69 10.05
C PHE A 66 3.34 6.49 10.85
N VAL A 67 2.13 6.03 10.53
CA VAL A 67 1.49 4.89 11.19
C VAL A 67 1.01 3.92 10.13
N THR A 68 1.25 2.63 10.34
CA THR A 68 0.72 1.57 9.48
C THR A 68 0.23 0.38 10.30
N ILE A 69 -0.46 -0.54 9.63
CA ILE A 69 -0.94 -1.79 10.21
C ILE A 69 -0.47 -2.91 9.28
N VAL A 70 0.15 -3.93 9.86
CA VAL A 70 0.47 -5.18 9.18
C VAL A 70 -0.50 -6.27 9.64
N ARG A 71 -0.64 -7.32 8.84
CA ARG A 71 -1.52 -8.44 9.13
C ARG A 71 -0.75 -9.74 8.99
N GLU A 72 -1.26 -10.81 9.59
CA GLU A 72 -0.77 -12.14 9.30
C GLU A 72 -0.93 -12.41 7.78
N PRO A 73 0.14 -12.81 7.07
CA PRO A 73 0.13 -12.92 5.61
C PRO A 73 -0.92 -13.84 5.01
N ALA A 74 -1.20 -15.00 5.61
CA ALA A 74 -2.20 -15.95 5.11
C ALA A 74 -3.63 -15.42 5.30
N GLU A 75 -3.94 -14.82 6.46
CA GLU A 75 -5.24 -14.20 6.70
C GLU A 75 -5.52 -13.01 5.78
N LEU A 76 -4.49 -12.19 5.52
CA LEU A 76 -4.60 -11.12 4.53
C LEU A 76 -4.86 -11.69 3.14
N PHE A 77 -4.13 -12.74 2.74
CA PHE A 77 -4.33 -13.37 1.44
C PHE A 77 -5.75 -13.92 1.28
N GLU A 78 -6.29 -14.59 2.29
CA GLU A 78 -7.69 -15.07 2.28
C GLU A 78 -8.68 -13.91 2.09
N SER A 79 -8.50 -12.83 2.85
CA SER A 79 -9.32 -11.63 2.75
C SER A 79 -9.26 -11.00 1.34
N LEU A 80 -8.07 -10.91 0.75
CA LEU A 80 -7.87 -10.42 -0.61
C LEU A 80 -8.47 -11.36 -1.67
N TYR A 81 -8.40 -12.67 -1.43
CA TYR A 81 -8.98 -13.69 -2.30
C TYR A 81 -10.49 -13.53 -2.43
N SER A 82 -11.15 -13.30 -1.30
CA SER A 82 -12.59 -13.04 -1.25
C SER A 82 -12.94 -11.68 -1.85
N TYR A 83 -12.26 -10.61 -1.41
CA TYR A 83 -12.58 -9.23 -1.81
C TYR A 83 -12.47 -8.98 -3.31
N TYR A 84 -11.41 -9.50 -3.95
CA TYR A 84 -11.21 -9.36 -5.40
C TYR A 84 -11.89 -10.44 -6.24
N ASP A 85 -12.70 -11.30 -5.60
CA ASP A 85 -13.38 -12.44 -6.23
C ASP A 85 -12.42 -13.29 -7.07
N LEU A 86 -11.28 -13.62 -6.45
CA LEU A 86 -10.21 -14.34 -7.12
C LEU A 86 -10.62 -15.76 -7.50
N VAL A 87 -11.69 -16.30 -6.91
CA VAL A 87 -12.32 -17.55 -7.36
C VAL A 87 -12.73 -17.45 -8.83
N LYS A 88 -13.45 -16.39 -9.21
CA LYS A 88 -13.88 -16.20 -10.61
C LYS A 88 -12.71 -16.00 -11.53
N GLN A 89 -11.71 -15.26 -11.06
CA GLN A 89 -10.54 -15.00 -11.87
C GLN A 89 -9.73 -16.29 -12.07
N PHE A 90 -9.38 -16.97 -10.99
CA PHE A 90 -8.48 -18.11 -10.97
C PHE A 90 -9.17 -19.44 -11.31
N ARG A 91 -10.50 -19.49 -11.25
CA ARG A 91 -11.28 -20.73 -11.40
C ARG A 91 -10.89 -21.82 -10.40
N VAL A 92 -10.41 -21.41 -9.24
CA VAL A 92 -9.99 -22.27 -8.13
C VAL A 92 -10.57 -21.63 -6.87
N SER A 93 -11.14 -22.40 -5.96
CA SER A 93 -11.54 -21.90 -4.65
C SER A 93 -10.40 -22.08 -3.66
N LEU A 94 -10.30 -21.21 -2.64
CA LEU A 94 -9.16 -21.21 -1.72
C LEU A 94 -9.01 -22.56 -0.98
N ASP A 95 -10.12 -23.20 -0.63
CA ASP A 95 -10.20 -24.53 0.00
C ASP A 95 -9.78 -25.69 -0.92
N ARG A 96 -9.71 -25.45 -2.24
CA ARG A 96 -9.33 -26.45 -3.26
C ARG A 96 -7.97 -26.17 -3.88
N VAL A 97 -7.20 -25.26 -3.30
CA VAL A 97 -5.86 -24.92 -3.78
C VAL A 97 -4.93 -26.11 -3.56
N THR A 98 -4.41 -26.65 -4.66
CA THR A 98 -3.36 -27.67 -4.70
C THR A 98 -2.02 -27.08 -5.11
N ASN A 99 -0.91 -27.80 -4.92
CA ASN A 99 0.42 -27.39 -5.37
C ASN A 99 0.47 -27.06 -6.88
N SER A 100 -0.24 -27.80 -7.72
CA SER A 100 -0.30 -27.53 -9.17
C SER A 100 -1.07 -26.24 -9.47
N SER A 101 -2.19 -25.99 -8.78
CA SER A 101 -2.93 -24.74 -8.91
C SER A 101 -2.16 -23.53 -8.36
N LEU A 102 -1.35 -23.71 -7.30
CA LEU A 102 -0.51 -22.67 -6.71
C LEU A 102 0.52 -22.13 -7.70
N VAL A 103 1.16 -23.00 -8.48
CA VAL A 103 2.11 -22.56 -9.52
C VAL A 103 1.43 -21.61 -10.50
N TRP A 104 0.21 -21.94 -10.92
CA TRP A 104 -0.56 -21.13 -11.86
C TRP A 104 -1.07 -19.82 -11.22
N VAL A 105 -1.60 -19.87 -10.00
CA VAL A 105 -2.02 -18.67 -9.24
C VAL A 105 -0.85 -17.71 -9.03
N ARG A 106 0.30 -18.22 -8.55
CA ARG A 106 1.53 -17.42 -8.37
C ARG A 106 1.99 -16.79 -9.68
N LYS A 107 2.01 -17.56 -10.77
CA LYS A 107 2.37 -17.03 -12.10
C LYS A 107 1.44 -15.91 -12.54
N ARG A 108 0.14 -16.00 -12.21
CA ARG A 108 -0.84 -14.98 -12.59
C ARG A 108 -0.68 -13.70 -11.77
N LEU A 109 -0.50 -13.83 -10.45
CA LEU A 109 -0.20 -12.70 -9.56
C LEU A 109 1.13 -12.01 -9.91
N ALA A 110 2.11 -12.75 -10.46
CA ALA A 110 3.41 -12.21 -10.86
C ALA A 110 3.42 -11.54 -12.25
N ARG A 111 2.66 -12.05 -13.23
CA ARG A 111 2.72 -11.58 -14.63
C ARG A 111 1.87 -10.34 -14.91
N LYS A 112 0.81 -10.15 -14.12
CA LYS A 112 -0.05 -8.97 -14.14
C LYS A 112 -0.55 -8.83 -12.71
N PRO A 113 0.01 -7.95 -11.86
CA PRO A 113 -0.75 -7.56 -10.69
C PRO A 113 -2.13 -7.14 -11.21
N LEU A 114 -3.20 -7.69 -10.65
CA LEU A 114 -4.57 -7.53 -11.13
C LEU A 114 -5.01 -6.08 -10.91
N ASP A 115 -4.45 -5.15 -11.67
CA ASP A 115 -4.41 -3.67 -11.54
C ASP A 115 -4.05 -3.12 -10.14
N LYS A 116 -4.15 -3.93 -9.07
CA LYS A 116 -4.20 -3.61 -7.63
C LYS A 116 -3.71 -4.74 -6.71
N LEU A 117 -3.57 -5.98 -7.20
CA LEU A 117 -3.20 -7.14 -6.37
C LEU A 117 -2.02 -7.92 -6.94
N GLY A 118 -1.00 -8.16 -6.12
CA GLY A 118 0.18 -8.97 -6.46
C GLY A 118 0.65 -9.88 -5.34
N LEU A 119 1.87 -10.42 -5.50
CA LEU A 119 2.57 -11.12 -4.42
C LEU A 119 3.05 -10.11 -3.37
N ASN A 120 3.17 -10.54 -2.11
CA ASN A 120 3.69 -9.74 -1.00
C ASN A 120 3.06 -8.34 -0.90
N GLN A 121 1.73 -8.29 -0.95
CA GLN A 121 0.96 -7.04 -1.06
C GLN A 121 1.33 -6.00 0.00
N MET A 122 1.52 -6.39 1.27
CA MET A 122 1.95 -5.45 2.31
C MET A 122 3.32 -4.84 2.01
N SER A 123 4.28 -5.65 1.58
CA SER A 123 5.61 -5.15 1.20
C SER A 123 5.54 -4.23 -0.02
N PHE A 124 4.71 -4.59 -1.00
CA PHE A 124 4.46 -3.76 -2.19
C PHE A 124 3.88 -2.40 -1.81
N ASP A 125 2.81 -2.38 -1.00
CA ASP A 125 2.13 -1.18 -0.55
C ASP A 125 3.06 -0.30 0.31
N LEU A 126 3.95 -0.91 1.09
CA LEU A 126 4.99 -0.24 1.87
C LEU A 126 6.24 0.15 1.04
N GLY A 127 6.23 -0.07 -0.28
CA GLY A 127 7.22 0.51 -1.18
C GLY A 127 8.33 -0.43 -1.66
N LEU A 128 8.38 -1.69 -1.23
CA LEU A 128 9.36 -2.66 -1.75
C LEU A 128 9.03 -3.01 -3.21
N GLU A 129 10.05 -3.07 -4.07
CA GLU A 129 9.85 -3.41 -5.48
C GLU A 129 9.68 -4.93 -5.69
N PRO A 130 8.81 -5.37 -6.64
CA PRO A 130 8.55 -6.79 -6.86
C PRO A 130 9.78 -7.65 -7.18
N PHE A 131 10.79 -7.09 -7.86
CA PHE A 131 12.01 -7.81 -8.17
C PHE A 131 12.88 -8.09 -6.94
N GLN A 132 12.63 -7.41 -5.82
CA GLN A 132 13.36 -7.56 -4.55
C GLN A 132 12.69 -8.57 -3.60
N PHE A 133 11.49 -9.07 -3.93
CA PHE A 133 10.70 -9.90 -3.02
C PHE A 133 11.37 -11.22 -2.62
N ASN A 134 12.29 -11.74 -3.43
CA ASN A 134 13.04 -12.95 -3.13
C ASN A 134 14.51 -12.68 -2.73
N ASP A 135 14.90 -11.41 -2.62
CA ASP A 135 16.22 -11.01 -2.12
C ASP A 135 16.12 -10.78 -0.62
N LEU A 136 16.63 -11.75 0.16
CA LEU A 136 16.56 -11.74 1.61
C LEU A 136 17.30 -10.53 2.22
N GLU A 137 18.40 -10.10 1.61
CA GLU A 137 19.12 -8.92 2.10
C GLU A 137 18.34 -7.64 1.83
N ALA A 138 17.74 -7.52 0.64
CA ALA A 138 16.88 -6.38 0.32
C ALA A 138 15.67 -6.32 1.26
N VAL A 139 15.04 -7.46 1.55
CA VAL A 139 13.93 -7.55 2.51
C VAL A 139 14.38 -7.13 3.91
N HIS A 140 15.53 -7.61 4.41
CA HIS A 140 16.03 -7.19 5.71
C HIS A 140 16.38 -5.71 5.78
N ARG A 141 16.98 -5.14 4.72
CA ARG A 141 17.23 -3.69 4.63
C ARG A 141 15.91 -2.91 4.65
N PHE A 142 14.91 -3.40 3.93
CA PHE A 142 13.59 -2.79 3.87
C PHE A 142 12.87 -2.81 5.23
N ILE A 143 12.90 -3.93 5.96
CA ILE A 143 12.34 -4.01 7.31
C ILE A 143 13.00 -2.99 8.25
N ARG A 144 14.34 -2.90 8.24
CA ARG A 144 15.06 -1.88 9.04
C ARG A 144 14.69 -0.44 8.65
N HIS A 145 14.48 -0.19 7.37
CA HIS A 145 14.01 1.11 6.90
C HIS A 145 12.62 1.44 7.46
N LEU A 146 11.68 0.49 7.39
CA LEU A 146 10.34 0.67 7.93
C LEU A 146 10.36 0.92 9.45
N ASP A 147 11.20 0.20 10.18
CA ASP A 147 11.40 0.37 11.63
C ASP A 147 11.87 1.79 12.00
N SER A 148 12.67 2.42 11.13
CA SER A 148 13.10 3.82 11.30
C SER A 148 12.09 4.87 10.80
N ALA A 149 11.28 4.51 9.81
CA ALA A 149 10.43 5.45 9.09
C ALA A 149 9.03 5.60 9.74
N PHE A 150 8.50 4.52 10.31
CA PHE A 150 7.19 4.49 10.94
C PHE A 150 7.30 4.70 12.45
N ASP A 151 6.53 5.66 12.97
CA ASP A 151 6.44 5.93 14.41
C ASP A 151 5.61 4.85 15.15
N LEU A 152 4.74 4.13 14.43
CA LEU A 152 3.94 3.04 14.97
C LEU A 152 3.57 2.04 13.87
N VAL A 153 3.76 0.75 14.17
CA VAL A 153 3.27 -0.39 13.39
C VAL A 153 2.39 -1.23 14.30
N LEU A 154 1.16 -1.50 13.86
CA LEU A 154 0.20 -2.36 14.57
C LEU A 154 0.07 -3.72 13.89
#